data_AF-A0A974ALJ1-F1
#
_entry.id   AF-A0A974ALJ1-F1
#
_cell.length_a   1.000
_cell.length_b   1.000
_cell.length_c   1.000
_cell.angle_alpha   90.00
_cell.angle_beta   90.00
_cell.angle_gamma   90.00
#
_symmetry.space_group_name_H-M   'P 1'
#
loop_
_entity.id
_entity.type
_entity.pdbx_description
1 polymer ?
#
loop_
_entity_poly.entity_id
_entity_poly.type
_entity_poly.pdbx_seq_one_letter_code
_entity_poly.pdbx_strand_id
1 'polypeptide(L)'
;ANIVVPDVIVQRSGRGLKVLLNPDVMPKLRINDLYAQAIRGQRNGAAGMSGRLQEARWFMKNIQQRFDTILRVSKAIVERQKSFFTHGAIAMKPLVLREIADELGLHESTISRVTTAKYMATPFGTFELKYFFGSGLGTESGGNASSTAVRALIKQFISAESAKRPLSDNQISEMLKEQGIECARRTVAKYREGLKIAPASLRKAL
;
A
#
# COMPACT_ATOMS: atom_id res chain seq x y z
N ALA A 1 10.23 -11.26 16.44
CA ALA A 1 9.53 -10.86 15.20
C ALA A 1 9.71 -9.36 15.02
N ASN A 2 10.20 -8.89 13.86
CA ASN A 2 10.30 -7.45 13.60
C ASN A 2 8.90 -6.88 13.41
N ILE A 3 8.38 -6.23 14.44
CA ILE A 3 7.08 -5.54 14.40
C ILE A 3 7.30 -4.26 13.60
N VAL A 4 6.72 -4.18 12.41
CA VAL A 4 6.72 -2.95 11.60
C VAL A 4 5.68 -2.01 12.17
N VAL A 5 6.13 -0.85 12.66
CA VAL A 5 5.24 0.21 13.13
C VAL A 5 4.59 0.87 11.91
N PRO A 6 3.25 0.88 11.79
CA PRO A 6 2.57 1.46 10.63
C PRO A 6 2.61 2.99 10.68
N ASP A 7 2.71 3.63 9.52
CA ASP A 7 2.57 5.09 9.38
C ASP A 7 1.10 5.53 9.39
N VAL A 8 0.23 4.66 8.87
CA VAL A 8 -1.20 4.92 8.70
C VAL A 8 -2.02 3.75 9.24
N ILE A 9 -3.15 4.05 9.86
CA ILE A 9 -4.06 3.07 10.42
C ILE A 9 -5.42 3.23 9.73
N VAL A 10 -5.96 2.12 9.21
CA VAL A 10 -7.30 2.06 8.66
C VAL A 10 -8.21 1.34 9.64
N GLN A 11 -9.30 2.00 10.03
CA GLN A 11 -10.29 1.47 10.96
C GLN A 11 -11.68 1.48 10.31
N ARG A 12 -12.49 0.48 10.62
CA ARG A 12 -13.92 0.52 10.30
C ARG A 12 -14.61 1.53 11.20
N SER A 13 -15.39 2.43 10.60
CA SER A 13 -16.14 3.46 11.30
C SER A 13 -17.57 3.46 10.77
N GLY A 14 -18.49 2.81 11.49
CA GLY A 14 -19.86 2.61 11.03
C GLY A 14 -19.91 1.86 9.69
N ARG A 15 -20.50 2.48 8.67
CA ARG A 15 -20.57 1.94 7.30
C ARG A 15 -19.34 2.25 6.43
N GLY A 16 -18.38 3.03 6.93
CA GLY A 16 -17.23 3.51 6.17
C GLY A 16 -15.87 3.03 6.71
N LEU A 17 -14.82 3.42 5.99
CA LEU A 17 -13.43 3.25 6.40
C LEU A 17 -12.87 4.62 6.79
N LYS A 18 -12.21 4.70 7.94
CA LYS A 18 -11.52 5.89 8.41
C LYS A 18 -10.01 5.65 8.34
N VAL A 19 -9.31 6.57 7.68
CA VAL A 19 -7.86 6.53 7.50
C VAL A 19 -7.22 7.61 8.36
N LEU A 20 -6.31 7.20 9.25
CA LEU A 20 -5.68 8.05 10.25
C LEU A 20 -4.17 7.88 10.22
N LEU A 21 -3.43 8.96 10.47
CA LEU A 21 -2.00 8.86 10.75
C LEU A 21 -1.79 8.16 12.10
N ASN A 22 -0.74 7.36 12.21
CA ASN A 22 -0.33 6.80 13.48
C ASN A 22 0.34 7.91 14.33
N PRO A 23 -0.21 8.28 15.50
CA PRO A 23 0.39 9.31 16.35
C PRO A 23 1.77 8.92 16.88
N ASP A 24 2.08 7.62 16.96
CA ASP A 24 3.35 7.13 17.50
C ASP A 24 4.54 7.43 16.59
N VAL A 25 4.31 7.55 15.27
CA VAL A 25 5.36 7.91 14.30
C VAL A 25 5.41 9.41 14.03
N MET A 26 4.43 10.18 14.54
CA MET A 26 4.32 11.60 14.25
C MET A 26 5.19 12.42 15.23
N PRO A 27 6.18 13.19 14.73
CA PRO A 27 7.08 13.93 15.60
C PRO A 27 6.35 15.11 16.25
N LYS A 28 6.45 15.22 17.57
CA LYS A 28 5.89 16.34 18.36
C LYS A 28 6.89 17.50 18.40
N LEU A 29 6.96 18.26 17.32
CA LEU A 29 7.88 19.41 17.21
C LEU A 29 7.18 20.71 17.64
N ARG A 30 7.89 21.54 18.40
CA ARG A 30 7.45 22.90 18.78
C ARG A 30 8.64 23.84 18.74
N ILE A 31 8.39 25.09 18.36
CA ILE A 31 9.36 26.18 18.49
C ILE A 31 9.19 26.76 19.89
N ASN A 32 10.31 27.05 20.56
CA ASN A 32 10.25 27.75 21.84
C ASN A 32 9.95 29.24 21.61
N ASP A 33 8.79 29.68 22.09
CA ASP A 33 8.27 31.03 21.85
C ASP A 33 9.11 32.13 22.51
N LEU A 34 9.71 31.86 23.68
CA LEU A 34 10.57 32.83 24.39
C LEU A 34 11.81 33.17 23.56
N TYR A 35 12.47 32.15 23.00
CA TYR A 35 13.60 32.35 22.11
C TYR A 35 13.19 32.99 20.79
N ALA A 36 12.04 32.60 20.23
CA ALA A 36 11.53 33.19 18.99
C ALA A 36 11.22 34.71 19.15
N GLN A 37 10.72 35.12 20.32
CA GLN A 37 10.46 36.53 20.64
C GLN A 37 11.75 37.31 20.89
N ALA A 38 12.70 36.74 21.64
CA ALA A 38 14.01 37.36 21.87
C ALA A 38 14.77 37.66 20.56
N ILE A 39 14.70 36.75 19.59
CA ILE A 39 15.30 36.91 18.26
C ILE A 39 14.63 38.05 17.46
N ARG A 40 13.32 38.27 17.61
CA ARG A 40 12.61 39.37 16.94
C ARG A 40 12.93 40.75 17.55
N GLY A 41 13.28 40.80 18.83
CA GLY A 41 13.56 42.04 19.56
C GLY A 41 14.95 42.65 19.31
N GLN A 42 15.93 41.87 18.84
CA GLN A 42 17.29 42.35 18.59
C GLN A 42 17.49 42.79 17.12
N ARG A 43 17.47 44.11 16.87
CA ARG A 43 17.67 44.69 15.52
C ARG A 43 19.10 44.58 14.96
N ASN A 44 20.14 44.49 15.81
CA ASN A 44 21.54 44.62 15.36
C ASN A 44 22.48 43.45 15.70
N GLY A 45 22.02 42.38 16.38
CA GLY A 45 22.88 41.27 16.85
C GLY A 45 22.42 39.85 16.50
N ALA A 46 21.28 39.70 15.81
CA ALA A 46 20.59 38.41 15.67
C ALA A 46 20.42 37.90 14.22
N ALA A 47 21.13 38.47 13.24
CA ALA A 47 20.97 38.13 11.82
C ALA A 47 21.07 36.60 11.55
N GLY A 48 22.02 35.92 12.20
CA GLY A 48 22.16 34.45 12.09
C GLY A 48 21.08 33.64 12.83
N MET A 49 20.50 34.18 13.90
CA MET A 49 19.46 33.49 14.68
C MET A 49 18.08 33.62 14.03
N SER A 50 17.79 34.72 13.35
CA SER A 50 16.58 34.88 12.54
C SER A 50 16.53 33.88 11.39
N GLY A 51 17.66 33.64 10.70
CA GLY A 51 17.78 32.62 9.66
C GLY A 51 17.49 31.21 10.18
N ARG A 52 18.13 30.82 11.29
CA ARG A 52 17.88 29.52 11.95
C ARG A 52 16.43 29.32 12.39
N LEU A 53 15.79 30.39 12.87
CA LEU A 53 14.36 30.36 13.23
C LEU A 53 13.46 30.14 12.00
N GLN A 54 13.80 30.75 10.86
CA GLN A 54 13.09 30.54 9.60
C GLN A 54 13.28 29.11 9.09
N GLU A 55 14.51 28.59 9.12
CA GLU A 55 14.83 27.19 8.78
C GLU A 55 14.04 26.20 9.65
N ALA A 56 13.98 26.44 10.96
CA ALA A 56 13.20 25.60 11.88
C ALA A 56 11.70 25.60 11.54
N ARG A 57 11.11 26.77 11.24
CA ARG A 57 9.70 26.87 10.80
C ARG A 57 9.48 26.13 9.50
N TRP A 58 10.41 26.28 8.54
CA TRP A 58 10.31 25.62 7.25
C TRP A 58 10.44 24.10 7.38
N PHE A 59 11.35 23.62 8.23
CA PHE A 59 11.49 22.21 8.56
C PHE A 59 10.21 21.61 9.15
N MET A 60 9.59 22.29 10.13
CA MET A 60 8.31 21.87 10.71
C MET A 60 7.20 21.83 9.66
N LYS A 61 7.11 22.85 8.80
CA LYS A 61 6.15 22.89 7.70
C LYS A 61 6.33 21.72 6.73
N ASN A 62 7.57 21.42 6.36
CA ASN A 62 7.88 20.31 5.45
C ASN A 62 7.53 18.95 6.06
N ILE A 63 7.77 18.76 7.36
CA ILE A 63 7.33 17.56 8.07
C ILE A 63 5.82 17.44 8.03
N GLN A 64 5.09 18.51 8.37
CA GLN A 64 3.63 18.50 8.34
C GLN A 64 3.11 18.16 6.93
N GLN A 65 3.69 18.77 5.89
CA GLN A 65 3.33 18.51 4.50
C GLN A 65 3.61 17.07 4.08
N ARG A 66 4.71 16.47 4.55
CA ARG A 66 5.03 15.06 4.30
C ARG A 66 3.95 14.13 4.87
N PHE A 67 3.57 14.33 6.13
CA PHE A 67 2.53 13.52 6.78
C PHE A 67 1.14 13.75 6.15
N ASP A 68 0.81 14.98 5.77
CA ASP A 68 -0.42 15.27 5.03
C ASP A 68 -0.44 14.54 3.68
N THR A 69 0.68 14.55 2.95
CA THR A 69 0.79 13.83 1.67
C THR A 69 0.61 12.32 1.86
N ILE A 70 1.26 11.72 2.87
CA ILE A 70 1.09 10.30 3.21
C ILE A 70 -0.38 9.98 3.50
N LEU A 71 -1.06 10.83 4.28
CA LEU A 71 -2.47 10.65 4.61
C LEU A 71 -3.37 10.75 3.38
N ARG A 72 -3.15 11.75 2.52
CA ARG A 72 -3.92 11.96 1.27
C ARG A 72 -3.75 10.79 0.32
N VAL A 73 -2.52 10.33 0.08
CA VAL A 73 -2.23 9.15 -0.74
C VAL A 73 -2.88 7.90 -0.16
N SER A 74 -2.79 7.71 1.16
CA SER A 74 -3.39 6.55 1.83
C SER A 74 -4.91 6.53 1.74
N LYS A 75 -5.57 7.69 1.86
CA LYS A 75 -7.01 7.83 1.66
C LYS A 75 -7.44 7.45 0.24
N ALA A 76 -6.72 7.95 -0.76
CA ALA A 76 -7.01 7.63 -2.16
C ALA A 76 -6.83 6.13 -2.45
N ILE A 77 -5.78 5.51 -1.91
CA ILE A 77 -5.58 4.04 -2.01
C ILE A 77 -6.76 3.29 -1.40
N VAL A 78 -7.19 3.65 -0.17
CA VAL A 78 -8.30 2.98 0.53
C VAL A 78 -9.61 3.13 -0.24
N GLU A 79 -9.85 4.30 -0.82
CA GLU A 79 -11.05 4.59 -1.60
C GLU A 79 -11.11 3.75 -2.89
N ARG A 80 -9.99 3.62 -3.61
CA ARG A 80 -9.88 2.76 -4.81
C ARG A 80 -9.94 1.27 -4.47
N GLN A 81 -9.48 0.88 -3.27
CA GLN A 81 -9.34 -0.51 -2.84
C GLN A 81 -10.38 -0.95 -1.80
N LYS A 82 -11.57 -0.34 -1.74
CA LYS A 82 -12.63 -0.72 -0.77
C LYS A 82 -12.91 -2.23 -0.70
N SER A 83 -12.88 -2.90 -1.84
CA SER A 83 -13.10 -4.35 -1.95
C SER A 83 -12.05 -5.15 -1.18
N PHE A 84 -10.78 -4.72 -1.20
CA PHE A 84 -9.71 -5.32 -0.40
C PHE A 84 -9.99 -5.21 1.10
N PHE A 85 -10.46 -4.06 1.60
CA PHE A 85 -10.75 -3.86 3.02
C PHE A 85 -11.99 -4.63 3.52
N THR A 86 -12.70 -5.29 2.60
CA THR A 86 -13.86 -6.14 2.92
C THR A 86 -13.54 -7.63 2.74
N HIS A 87 -12.89 -8.01 1.64
CA HIS A 87 -12.68 -9.42 1.26
C HIS A 87 -11.19 -9.81 1.22
N GLY A 88 -10.27 -8.91 1.55
CA GLY A 88 -8.83 -9.16 1.54
C GLY A 88 -8.21 -9.17 0.14
N ALA A 89 -7.04 -9.80 0.03
CA ALA A 89 -6.19 -9.78 -1.17
C ALA A 89 -6.88 -10.31 -2.43
N ILE A 90 -7.84 -11.24 -2.31
CA ILE A 90 -8.58 -11.81 -3.44
C ILE A 90 -9.43 -10.78 -4.19
N ALA A 91 -9.84 -9.70 -3.52
CA ALA A 91 -10.66 -8.63 -4.10
C ALA A 91 -9.84 -7.36 -4.38
N MET A 92 -8.52 -7.49 -4.49
CA MET A 92 -7.63 -6.41 -4.85
C MET A 92 -7.87 -5.98 -6.31
N LYS A 93 -8.19 -4.70 -6.50
CA LYS A 93 -8.37 -4.11 -7.83
C LYS A 93 -7.03 -3.66 -8.41
N PRO A 94 -6.86 -3.64 -9.73
CA PRO A 94 -5.71 -2.98 -10.35
C PRO A 94 -5.69 -1.51 -9.99
N LEU A 95 -4.49 -1.00 -9.71
CA LEU A 95 -4.28 0.41 -9.39
C LEU A 95 -2.89 0.80 -9.86
N VAL A 96 -2.83 1.86 -10.67
CA VAL A 96 -1.58 2.41 -11.20
C VAL A 96 -1.22 3.70 -10.46
N LEU A 97 0.07 3.96 -10.28
CA LEU A 97 0.55 5.17 -9.57
C LEU A 97 0.01 6.45 -10.21
N ARG A 98 -0.08 6.50 -11.54
CA ARG A 98 -0.61 7.62 -12.31
C ARG A 98 -2.05 7.99 -11.92
N GLU A 99 -2.92 7.02 -11.67
CA GLU A 99 -4.32 7.31 -11.30
C GLU A 99 -4.41 8.09 -9.99
N ILE A 100 -3.59 7.72 -9.00
CA ILE A 100 -3.53 8.42 -7.71
C ILE A 100 -2.82 9.78 -7.86
N ALA A 101 -1.81 9.85 -8.73
CA ALA A 101 -1.08 11.08 -9.03
C ALA A 101 -2.04 12.14 -9.63
N ASP A 102 -2.82 11.75 -10.64
CA ASP A 102 -3.80 12.59 -11.32
C ASP A 102 -4.93 13.02 -10.36
N GLU A 103 -5.44 12.10 -9.53
CA GLU A 103 -6.48 12.40 -8.53
C GLU A 103 -6.04 13.43 -7.49
N LEU A 104 -4.77 13.39 -7.08
CA LEU A 104 -4.23 14.26 -6.03
C LEU A 104 -3.52 15.51 -6.55
N GLY A 105 -3.39 15.67 -7.87
CA GLY A 105 -2.62 16.75 -8.50
C GLY A 105 -1.14 16.69 -8.16
N LEU A 106 -0.57 15.49 -8.02
CA LEU A 106 0.84 15.26 -7.68
C LEU A 106 1.54 14.55 -8.84
N HIS A 107 2.87 14.67 -8.89
CA HIS A 107 3.65 13.93 -9.88
C HIS A 107 3.78 12.44 -9.48
N GLU A 108 3.80 11.53 -10.47
CA GLU A 108 3.90 10.07 -10.23
C GLU A 108 5.12 9.69 -9.37
N SER A 109 6.27 10.36 -9.61
CA SER A 109 7.48 10.16 -8.80
C SER A 109 7.29 10.52 -7.32
N THR A 110 6.38 11.46 -7.01
CA THR A 110 6.02 11.80 -5.62
C THR A 110 5.24 10.66 -4.98
N ILE A 111 4.26 10.09 -5.70
CA ILE A 111 3.48 8.94 -5.22
C ILE A 111 4.40 7.72 -5.01
N SER A 112 5.28 7.43 -5.97
CA SER A 112 6.25 6.33 -5.86
C SER A 112 7.15 6.47 -4.62
N ARG A 113 7.66 7.68 -4.35
CA ARG A 113 8.47 7.96 -3.14
C ARG A 113 7.66 7.84 -1.85
N VAL A 114 6.44 8.37 -1.83
CA VAL A 114 5.56 8.34 -0.64
C VAL A 114 5.11 6.92 -0.30
N THR A 115 4.91 6.07 -1.30
CA THR A 115 4.41 4.70 -1.09
C THR A 115 5.51 3.70 -0.71
N THR A 116 6.77 4.04 -0.94
CA THR A 116 7.91 3.14 -0.67
C THR A 116 8.33 3.23 0.80
N ALA A 117 8.50 2.08 1.45
CA ALA A 117 8.83 1.94 2.87
C ALA A 117 7.89 2.74 3.79
N LYS A 118 6.62 2.81 3.42
CA LYS A 118 5.53 3.34 4.26
C LYS A 118 4.47 2.28 4.41
N TYR A 119 4.01 2.08 5.63
CA TYR A 119 3.18 0.95 5.99
C TYR A 119 1.81 1.39 6.50
N MET A 120 0.80 0.63 6.13
CA MET A 120 -0.59 0.82 6.52
C MET A 120 -1.06 -0.40 7.31
N ALA A 121 -1.56 -0.17 8.52
CA ALA A 121 -2.28 -1.18 9.26
C ALA A 121 -3.71 -1.31 8.70
N THR A 122 -4.07 -2.53 8.33
CA THR A 122 -5.38 -2.88 7.77
C THR A 122 -6.01 -4.01 8.62
N PRO A 123 -7.31 -4.30 8.44
CA PRO A 123 -7.95 -5.44 9.10
C PRO A 123 -7.30 -6.80 8.80
N PHE A 124 -6.55 -6.91 7.70
CA PHE A 124 -5.89 -8.15 7.26
C PHE A 124 -4.39 -8.17 7.58
N GLY A 125 -3.90 -7.19 8.34
CA GLY A 125 -2.49 -7.05 8.70
C GLY A 125 -1.87 -5.74 8.20
N THR A 126 -0.56 -5.61 8.41
CA THR A 126 0.21 -4.42 8.01
C THR A 126 0.84 -4.62 6.64
N PHE A 127 0.55 -3.73 5.70
CA PHE A 127 1.05 -3.79 4.32
C PHE A 127 1.79 -2.51 3.96
N GLU A 128 2.85 -2.62 3.16
CA GLU A 128 3.46 -1.45 2.54
C GLU A 128 2.44 -0.80 1.59
N LEU A 129 2.38 0.54 1.52
CA LEU A 129 1.47 1.23 0.60
C LEU A 129 1.68 0.81 -0.85
N LYS A 130 2.92 0.51 -1.22
CA LYS A 130 3.28 0.02 -2.56
C LYS A 130 2.60 -1.31 -2.94
N TYR A 131 2.19 -2.13 -1.96
CA TYR A 131 1.52 -3.42 -2.18
C TYR A 131 0.19 -3.28 -2.94
N PHE A 132 -0.50 -2.16 -2.77
CA PHE A 132 -1.80 -1.89 -3.40
C PHE A 132 -1.70 -1.51 -4.88
N PHE A 133 -0.48 -1.28 -5.39
CA PHE A 133 -0.24 -0.96 -6.79
C PHE A 133 0.16 -2.22 -7.53
N GLY A 134 -0.60 -2.54 -8.56
CA GLY A 134 -0.40 -3.76 -9.33
C GLY A 134 -1.04 -3.63 -10.70
N SER A 135 -0.35 -4.18 -11.70
CA SER A 135 -0.91 -4.29 -13.05
C SER A 135 -2.15 -5.19 -13.03
N GLY A 136 -3.16 -4.79 -13.80
CA GLY A 136 -4.30 -5.62 -14.10
C GLY A 136 -3.93 -6.69 -15.12
N LEU A 137 -4.61 -7.83 -15.04
CA LEU A 137 -4.77 -8.77 -16.15
C LEU A 137 -6.14 -8.50 -16.77
N GLY A 138 -6.19 -8.44 -18.10
CA GLY A 138 -7.43 -8.23 -18.84
C GLY A 138 -8.36 -9.43 -18.64
N THR A 139 -9.66 -9.17 -18.59
CA THR A 139 -10.68 -10.21 -18.61
C THR A 139 -11.71 -9.91 -19.70
N GLU A 140 -12.24 -10.94 -20.35
CA GLU A 140 -13.27 -10.80 -21.39
C GLU A 140 -14.57 -10.19 -20.85
N SER A 141 -14.84 -10.30 -19.54
CA SER A 141 -16.02 -9.71 -18.88
C SER A 141 -15.84 -8.25 -18.44
N GLY A 142 -14.73 -7.59 -18.82
CA GLY A 142 -14.45 -6.19 -18.48
C GLY A 142 -14.07 -5.95 -17.00
N GLY A 143 -13.94 -7.01 -16.20
CA GLY A 143 -13.53 -6.93 -14.79
C GLY A 143 -12.04 -7.20 -14.63
N ASN A 144 -11.20 -6.18 -14.55
CA ASN A 144 -9.76 -6.39 -14.42
C ASN A 144 -9.39 -6.97 -13.03
N ALA A 145 -8.76 -8.15 -13.00
CA ALA A 145 -8.18 -8.71 -11.77
C ALA A 145 -6.74 -8.22 -11.60
N SER A 146 -6.35 -7.81 -10.39
CA SER A 146 -4.95 -7.45 -10.14
C SER A 146 -4.06 -8.69 -10.07
N SER A 147 -2.79 -8.55 -10.48
CA SER A 147 -1.80 -9.61 -10.29
C SER A 147 -1.69 -10.10 -8.83
N THR A 148 -1.92 -9.22 -7.85
CA THR A 148 -1.99 -9.56 -6.43
C THR A 148 -3.20 -10.44 -6.10
N ALA A 149 -4.39 -10.13 -6.65
CA ALA A 149 -5.58 -10.96 -6.49
C ALA A 149 -5.39 -12.36 -7.10
N VAL A 150 -4.81 -12.43 -8.32
CA VAL A 150 -4.54 -13.72 -8.97
C VAL A 150 -3.56 -14.57 -8.16
N ARG A 151 -2.49 -13.98 -7.62
CA ARG A 151 -1.58 -14.69 -6.70
C ARG A 151 -2.28 -15.19 -5.44
N ALA A 152 -3.18 -14.40 -4.87
CA ALA A 152 -3.96 -14.80 -3.70
C ALA A 152 -4.88 -16.00 -4.02
N LEU A 153 -5.56 -15.98 -5.17
CA LEU A 153 -6.41 -17.07 -5.64
C LEU A 153 -5.61 -18.35 -5.92
N ILE A 154 -4.46 -18.25 -6.60
CA ILE A 154 -3.57 -19.41 -6.82
C ILE A 154 -3.17 -20.03 -5.49
N LYS A 155 -2.79 -19.20 -4.50
CA LYS A 155 -2.45 -19.69 -3.16
C LYS A 155 -3.65 -20.37 -2.49
N GLN A 156 -4.85 -19.82 -2.63
CA GLN A 156 -6.07 -20.38 -2.06
C GLN A 156 -6.42 -21.73 -2.68
N PHE A 157 -6.38 -21.85 -4.01
CA PHE A 157 -6.64 -23.12 -4.71
C PHE A 157 -5.65 -24.20 -4.33
N ILE A 158 -4.35 -23.85 -4.28
CA ILE A 158 -3.30 -24.79 -3.88
C ILE A 158 -3.45 -25.17 -2.40
N SER A 159 -3.83 -24.25 -1.51
CA SER A 159 -4.02 -24.55 -0.09
C SER A 159 -5.24 -25.45 0.16
N ALA A 160 -6.22 -25.44 -0.75
CA ALA A 160 -7.42 -26.27 -0.69
C ALA A 160 -7.30 -27.59 -1.47
N GLU A 161 -6.15 -27.87 -2.08
CA GLU A 161 -5.98 -29.06 -2.93
C GLU A 161 -5.84 -30.35 -2.12
N SER A 162 -6.09 -31.48 -2.78
CA SER A 162 -5.79 -32.79 -2.22
C SER A 162 -4.31 -33.13 -2.43
N ALA A 163 -3.58 -33.49 -1.37
CA ALA A 163 -2.20 -33.95 -1.47
C ALA A 163 -2.02 -35.19 -2.38
N LYS A 164 -3.07 -36.00 -2.56
CA LYS A 164 -3.06 -37.18 -3.46
C LYS A 164 -3.20 -36.80 -4.94
N ARG A 165 -3.84 -35.66 -5.22
CA ARG A 165 -4.13 -35.15 -6.56
C ARG A 165 -3.92 -33.63 -6.59
N PRO A 166 -2.67 -33.17 -6.56
CA PRO A 166 -2.37 -31.73 -6.60
C PRO A 166 -2.82 -31.12 -7.93
N LEU A 167 -3.27 -29.87 -7.87
CA LEU A 167 -3.77 -29.15 -9.03
C LEU A 167 -2.60 -28.75 -9.94
N SER A 168 -2.70 -29.09 -11.22
CA SER A 168 -1.75 -28.65 -12.24
C SER A 168 -1.93 -27.16 -12.58
N ASP A 169 -0.89 -26.53 -13.11
CA ASP A 169 -0.95 -25.12 -13.55
C ASP A 169 -2.03 -24.90 -14.65
N ASN A 170 -2.36 -25.94 -15.42
CA ASN A 170 -3.48 -25.90 -16.38
C ASN A 170 -4.84 -25.87 -15.68
N GLN A 171 -5.05 -26.76 -14.71
CA GLN A 171 -6.31 -26.80 -13.95
C GLN A 171 -6.54 -25.49 -13.18
N ILE A 172 -5.48 -24.92 -12.59
CA ILE A 172 -5.57 -23.61 -11.93
C ILE A 172 -5.94 -22.50 -12.93
N SER A 173 -5.41 -22.54 -14.15
CA SER A 173 -5.76 -21.60 -15.23
C SER A 173 -7.23 -21.72 -15.64
N GLU A 174 -7.76 -22.95 -15.75
CA GLU A 174 -9.18 -23.21 -16.03
C GLU A 174 -10.09 -22.72 -14.89
N MET A 175 -9.76 -23.02 -13.63
CA MET A 175 -10.51 -22.54 -12.46
C MET A 175 -10.53 -21.01 -12.36
N LEU A 176 -9.43 -20.33 -12.71
CA LEU A 176 -9.40 -18.87 -12.81
C LEU A 176 -10.32 -18.37 -13.92
N LYS A 177 -10.35 -19.05 -15.07
CA LYS A 177 -11.25 -18.72 -16.19
C LYS A 177 -12.72 -18.87 -15.82
N GLU A 178 -13.08 -19.90 -15.05
CA GLU A 178 -14.43 -20.08 -14.50
C GLU A 178 -14.86 -18.92 -13.58
N GLN A 179 -13.89 -18.28 -12.90
CA GLN A 179 -14.11 -17.06 -12.11
C GLN A 179 -14.04 -15.77 -12.95
N GLY A 180 -14.01 -15.89 -14.28
CA GLY A 180 -13.93 -14.76 -15.22
C GLY A 180 -12.54 -14.14 -15.33
N ILE A 181 -11.48 -14.79 -14.85
CA ILE A 181 -10.10 -14.29 -14.89
C ILE A 181 -9.32 -15.01 -15.98
N GLU A 182 -9.00 -14.32 -17.07
CA GLU A 182 -8.14 -14.87 -18.10
C GLU A 182 -6.66 -14.85 -17.67
N CYS A 183 -6.14 -16.03 -17.34
CA CYS A 183 -4.75 -16.18 -16.95
C CYS A 183 -4.14 -17.40 -17.62
N ALA A 184 -3.22 -17.20 -18.57
CA ALA A 184 -2.53 -18.29 -19.23
C ALA A 184 -1.73 -19.16 -18.25
N ARG A 185 -1.60 -20.46 -18.54
CA ARG A 185 -0.79 -21.43 -17.77
C ARG A 185 0.61 -20.90 -17.42
N ARG A 186 1.32 -20.30 -18.37
CA ARG A 186 2.68 -19.75 -18.14
C ARG A 186 2.68 -18.64 -17.08
N THR A 187 1.63 -17.83 -17.05
CA THR A 187 1.43 -16.77 -16.04
C THR A 187 1.14 -17.38 -14.67
N VAL A 188 0.31 -18.43 -14.61
CA VAL A 188 0.07 -19.20 -13.37
C VAL A 188 1.38 -19.77 -12.82
N ALA A 189 2.17 -20.44 -13.66
CA ALA A 189 3.47 -20.99 -13.29
C ALA A 189 4.42 -19.92 -12.73
N LYS A 190 4.54 -18.78 -13.43
CA LYS A 190 5.35 -17.62 -12.99
C LYS A 190 4.90 -17.10 -11.62
N TYR A 191 3.59 -16.98 -11.39
CA TYR A 191 3.06 -16.51 -10.11
C TYR A 191 3.24 -17.54 -8.99
N ARG A 192 3.04 -18.83 -9.27
CA ARG A 192 3.31 -19.93 -8.33
C ARG A 192 4.78 -19.95 -7.90
N GLU A 193 5.71 -19.83 -8.84
CA GLU A 193 7.15 -19.74 -8.55
C GLU A 193 7.49 -18.51 -7.71
N GLY A 194 6.90 -17.35 -8.02
CA GLY A 194 7.04 -16.14 -7.19
C GLY A 194 6.51 -16.31 -5.76
N LEU A 195 5.54 -17.21 -5.56
CA LEU A 195 5.03 -17.61 -4.25
C LEU A 195 5.85 -18.73 -3.59
N LYS A 196 6.93 -19.18 -4.23
CA LYS A 196 7.80 -20.30 -3.80
C LYS A 196 7.06 -21.63 -3.62
N ILE A 197 6.03 -21.87 -4.43
CA ILE A 197 5.26 -23.11 -4.40
C ILE A 197 5.78 -24.06 -5.50
N ALA A 198 6.04 -25.31 -5.14
CA ALA A 198 6.55 -26.32 -6.07
C ALA A 198 5.49 -26.71 -7.15
N PRO A 199 5.91 -27.19 -8.33
CA PRO A 199 4.98 -27.73 -9.33
C PRO A 199 4.19 -28.93 -8.80
N ALA A 200 3.05 -29.23 -9.43
CA ALA A 200 2.14 -30.30 -8.99
C ALA A 200 2.83 -31.67 -8.85
N SER A 201 3.78 -32.00 -9.73
CA SER A 201 4.55 -33.25 -9.68
C SER A 201 5.32 -33.45 -8.38
N LEU A 202 5.85 -32.36 -7.81
CA LEU A 202 6.63 -32.38 -6.55
C LEU A 202 5.77 -32.20 -5.30
N ARG A 203 4.50 -31.79 -5.46
CA ARG A 203 3.54 -31.64 -4.35
C ARG A 203 2.73 -32.90 -4.08
N LYS A 204 2.75 -33.87 -5.01
CA LYS A 204 2.01 -35.12 -4.85
C LYS A 204 2.64 -35.95 -3.74
N ALA A 205 1.88 -36.24 -2.69
CA ALA A 205 2.30 -37.19 -1.66
C ALA A 205 2.36 -38.61 -2.27
N LEU A 206 3.42 -39.34 -1.94
CA LEU A 206 3.59 -40.76 -2.28
C LEU A 206 2.54 -41.62 -1.58
#